data_AF-A0A2E0GYF9-F1
#
_entry.id   AF-A0A2E0GYF9-F1
#
_cell.length_a   1.000
_cell.length_b   1.000
_cell.length_c   1.000
_cell.angle_alpha   90.00
_cell.angle_beta   90.00
_cell.angle_gamma   90.00
#
_symmetry.space_group_name_H-M   'P 1'
#
loop_
_entity.id
_entity.type
_entity.pdbx_description
1 polymer ?
#
loop_
_entity_poly.entity_id
_entity_poly.type
_entity_poly.pdbx_seq_one_letter_code
_entity_poly.pdbx_strand_id
1 'polypeptide(L)'
;MRFVFILFLISCSSKENIQPNLSIESDDVFFISFSKKSGYGIITDRHSCLGRNELFTCELKSDFYLKNITIEVWAFPADGYDFIGWSGSYNSKENPILVKVDSNKNIIAEFSN
;
A
#
# COMPACT_ATOMS: atom_id res chain seq x y z
N MET A 1 -14.54 -37.16 43.46
CA MET A 1 -15.02 -38.06 42.38
C MET A 1 -14.94 -37.26 41.08
N ARG A 2 -14.05 -37.60 40.11
CA ARG A 2 -14.31 -38.44 38.90
C ARG A 2 -15.53 -37.91 38.10
N PHE A 3 -15.52 -37.50 36.82
CA PHE A 3 -14.69 -37.58 35.60
C PHE A 3 -15.03 -36.36 34.68
N VAL A 4 -14.10 -35.61 34.05
CA VAL A 4 -13.54 -35.62 32.66
C VAL A 4 -14.50 -35.62 31.44
N PHE A 5 -14.17 -34.75 30.46
CA PHE A 5 -14.56 -34.57 29.03
C PHE A 5 -15.91 -33.89 28.76
N ILE A 6 -16.00 -32.84 27.92
CA ILE A 6 -15.80 -32.87 26.46
C ILE A 6 -15.16 -31.56 25.93
N LEU A 7 -14.20 -31.70 25.02
CA LEU A 7 -13.67 -30.63 24.18
C LEU A 7 -14.79 -29.98 23.35
N PHE A 8 -14.96 -28.67 23.47
CA PHE A 8 -15.44 -27.86 22.35
C PHE A 8 -14.25 -27.05 21.82
N LEU A 9 -13.65 -27.55 20.74
CA LEU A 9 -12.82 -26.74 19.84
C LEU A 9 -13.75 -25.79 19.09
N ILE A 10 -13.94 -24.57 19.57
CA ILE A 10 -14.60 -23.50 18.79
C ILE A 10 -13.85 -22.17 18.98
N SER A 11 -13.35 -21.74 17.82
CA SER A 11 -13.04 -20.38 17.35
C SER A 11 -12.13 -19.48 18.17
N CYS A 12 -11.01 -19.15 17.54
CA CYS A 12 -10.15 -18.01 17.82
C CYS A 12 -10.97 -16.73 18.01
N SER A 13 -10.89 -16.12 19.20
CA SER A 13 -10.76 -14.67 19.43
C SER A 13 -11.29 -14.32 20.82
N SER A 14 -10.38 -14.15 21.77
CA SER A 14 -10.68 -13.41 23.00
C SER A 14 -9.55 -12.44 23.31
N LYS A 15 -9.74 -11.23 22.79
CA LYS A 15 -9.48 -9.92 23.42
C LYS A 15 -8.06 -9.66 23.94
N GLU A 16 -7.40 -8.70 23.28
CA GLU A 16 -6.79 -7.60 24.03
C GLU A 16 -7.53 -6.30 23.74
N ASN A 17 -7.86 -5.63 24.83
CA ASN A 17 -8.61 -4.40 24.93
C ASN A 17 -7.60 -3.25 24.89
N ILE A 18 -7.48 -2.58 23.76
CA ILE A 18 -6.92 -1.24 23.66
C ILE A 18 -7.91 -0.47 22.79
N GLN A 19 -8.61 0.50 23.36
CA GLN A 19 -9.26 1.51 22.54
C GLN A 19 -8.15 2.39 21.97
N PRO A 20 -7.85 2.41 20.66
CA PRO A 20 -7.31 3.64 20.12
C PRO A 20 -8.53 4.55 20.03
N ASN A 21 -8.68 5.47 20.98
CA ASN A 21 -9.44 6.67 20.72
C ASN A 21 -8.71 7.44 19.61
N LEU A 22 -8.87 6.98 18.37
CA LEU A 22 -8.37 7.64 17.17
C LEU A 22 -9.63 8.11 16.44
N SER A 23 -10.14 9.25 16.86
CA SER A 23 -10.97 10.07 16.00
C SER A 23 -10.07 10.54 14.85
N ILE A 24 -9.98 9.73 13.79
CA ILE A 24 -9.35 10.17 12.54
C ILE A 24 -10.26 11.28 12.02
N GLU A 25 -9.83 12.52 12.24
CA GLU A 25 -10.50 13.69 11.69
C GLU A 25 -10.31 13.66 10.16
N SER A 26 -11.30 14.12 9.40
CA SER A 26 -11.22 14.12 7.92
C SER A 26 -9.99 14.87 7.40
N ASP A 27 -9.46 15.78 8.19
CA ASP A 27 -8.33 16.65 7.87
C ASP A 27 -6.97 15.95 8.07
N ASP A 28 -6.97 14.74 8.63
CA ASP A 28 -5.78 13.92 8.87
C ASP A 28 -5.59 12.82 7.83
N VAL A 29 -6.44 12.75 6.80
CA VAL A 29 -6.29 11.80 5.69
C VAL A 29 -6.25 12.50 4.35
N PHE A 30 -5.40 12.00 3.45
CA PHE A 30 -5.31 12.48 2.08
C PHE A 30 -5.45 11.32 1.10
N PHE A 31 -6.17 11.59 0.01
CA PHE A 31 -6.32 10.62 -1.07
C PHE A 31 -5.06 10.62 -1.94
N ILE A 32 -4.47 9.45 -2.11
CA ILE A 32 -3.31 9.24 -2.97
C ILE A 32 -3.74 8.33 -4.12
N SER A 33 -3.70 8.86 -5.35
CA SER A 33 -4.00 8.12 -6.56
C SER A 33 -2.74 7.62 -7.25
N PHE A 34 -2.76 6.38 -7.71
CA PHE A 34 -1.71 5.76 -8.49
C PHE A 34 -2.26 5.40 -9.87
N SER A 35 -1.56 5.85 -10.91
CA SER A 35 -1.89 5.51 -12.30
C SER A 35 -0.64 5.29 -13.12
N LYS A 36 -0.81 4.70 -14.31
CA LYS A 36 0.28 4.43 -15.24
C LYS A 36 0.00 5.12 -16.55
N LYS A 37 1.03 5.65 -17.18
CA LYS A 37 0.94 6.34 -18.45
C LYS A 37 1.98 5.80 -19.40
N SER A 38 1.52 5.33 -20.57
CA SER A 38 2.37 4.69 -21.58
C SER A 38 3.03 3.41 -21.06
N GLY A 39 3.04 2.36 -21.88
CA GLY A 39 3.65 1.06 -21.55
C GLY A 39 3.02 0.28 -20.39
N TYR A 40 3.65 -0.84 -20.03
CA TYR A 40 3.18 -1.76 -19.00
C TYR A 40 4.17 -1.88 -17.84
N GLY A 41 3.62 -2.00 -16.63
CA GLY A 41 4.37 -2.13 -15.39
C GLY A 41 3.46 -2.17 -14.17
N ILE A 42 4.08 -2.28 -13.00
CA ILE A 42 3.43 -2.38 -11.69
C ILE A 42 3.97 -1.24 -10.81
N ILE A 43 3.06 -0.54 -10.13
CA ILE A 43 3.41 0.36 -9.03
C ILE A 43 3.20 -0.41 -7.73
N THR A 44 4.18 -0.41 -6.83
CA THR A 44 4.09 -1.14 -5.56
C THR A 44 4.80 -0.39 -4.44
N ASP A 45 4.60 -0.79 -3.18
CA ASP A 45 5.32 -0.28 -2.02
C ASP A 45 5.87 -1.45 -1.18
N ARG A 46 6.63 -1.12 -0.13
CA ARG A 46 7.25 -2.13 0.75
C ARG A 46 6.23 -3.01 1.48
N HIS A 47 5.02 -2.50 1.75
CA HIS A 47 4.06 -3.16 2.64
C HIS A 47 2.85 -3.79 1.94
N SER A 48 2.62 -3.51 0.65
CA SER A 48 1.56 -4.11 -0.17
C SER A 48 1.62 -5.64 -0.24
N CYS A 49 2.77 -6.23 0.12
CA CYS A 49 3.02 -7.67 0.09
C CYS A 49 3.08 -8.36 1.47
N LEU A 50 2.79 -7.67 2.59
CA LEU A 50 2.86 -8.32 3.91
C LEU A 50 1.76 -9.39 4.04
N GLY A 51 2.12 -10.66 3.81
CA GLY A 51 1.29 -11.82 4.13
C GLY A 51 0.79 -12.68 2.96
N ARG A 52 1.25 -12.48 1.72
CA ARG A 52 0.93 -13.41 0.61
C ARG A 52 2.17 -14.13 0.10
N ASN A 53 2.11 -15.46 0.09
CA ASN A 53 3.05 -16.35 -0.61
C ASN A 53 2.89 -16.28 -2.14
N GLU A 54 2.62 -15.10 -2.70
CA GLU A 54 2.32 -14.94 -4.12
C GLU A 54 3.20 -13.84 -4.71
N LEU A 55 4.23 -14.30 -5.44
CA LEU A 55 4.75 -13.73 -6.68
C LEU A 55 4.37 -12.25 -6.92
N PHE A 56 5.27 -11.30 -6.65
CA PHE A 56 5.43 -9.96 -7.26
C PHE A 56 4.20 -9.17 -7.82
N THR A 57 2.97 -9.44 -7.39
CA THR A 57 1.73 -8.97 -8.06
C THR A 57 0.87 -8.06 -7.19
N CYS A 58 1.35 -7.64 -6.01
CA CYS A 58 0.65 -6.65 -5.22
C CYS A 58 0.89 -5.25 -5.77
N GLU A 59 0.08 -4.88 -6.74
CA GLU A 59 -0.03 -3.51 -7.21
C GLU A 59 -0.66 -2.63 -6.13
N LEU A 60 0.01 -1.52 -5.81
CA LEU A 60 -0.46 -0.51 -4.88
C LEU A 60 -1.79 0.06 -5.37
N LYS A 61 -2.76 0.16 -4.47
CA LYS A 61 -4.09 0.70 -4.78
C LYS A 61 -4.22 2.13 -4.30
N SER A 62 -5.01 2.90 -5.05
CA SER A 62 -5.36 4.28 -4.70
C SER A 62 -6.29 4.25 -3.49
N ASP A 63 -5.94 4.98 -2.44
CA ASP A 63 -6.67 4.96 -1.17
C ASP A 63 -6.39 6.24 -0.35
N PHE A 64 -7.03 6.36 0.80
CA PHE A 64 -6.76 7.39 1.80
C PHE A 64 -5.63 6.96 2.73
N TYR A 65 -4.66 7.85 2.89
CA TYR A 65 -3.50 7.66 3.74
C TYR A 65 -3.47 8.72 4.82
N LEU A 66 -2.97 8.35 6.01
CA LEU A 66 -2.79 9.28 7.11
C LEU A 66 -1.76 10.36 6.76
N LYS A 67 -2.02 11.58 7.21
CA LYS A 67 -1.13 12.72 7.07
C LYS A 67 0.21 12.45 7.76
N ASN A 68 1.27 13.09 7.24
CA ASN A 68 2.64 13.04 7.72
C ASN A 68 3.32 11.66 7.66
N ILE A 69 2.69 10.64 7.09
CA ILE A 69 3.39 9.40 6.76
C ILE A 69 4.21 9.60 5.49
N THR A 70 5.25 8.76 5.33
CA THR A 70 6.01 8.67 4.09
C THR A 70 5.90 7.25 3.55
N ILE A 71 5.49 7.11 2.29
CA ILE A 71 5.42 5.83 1.59
C ILE A 71 6.55 5.75 0.57
N GLU A 72 7.23 4.61 0.51
CA GLU A 72 8.27 4.34 -0.49
C GLU A 72 7.64 3.62 -1.68
N VAL A 73 7.56 4.29 -2.82
CA VAL A 73 6.83 3.82 -4.00
C VAL A 73 7.82 3.41 -5.09
N TRP A 74 7.62 2.20 -5.61
CA TRP A 74 8.42 1.58 -6.65
C TRP A 74 7.62 1.45 -7.94
N ALA A 75 8.29 1.58 -9.08
CA ALA A 75 7.76 1.21 -10.39
C ALA A 75 8.58 0.05 -10.96
N PHE A 76 7.93 -1.08 -11.24
CA PHE A 76 8.55 -2.21 -11.92
C PHE A 76 8.02 -2.28 -13.35
N PRO A 77 8.86 -2.03 -14.37
CA PRO A 77 8.44 -2.24 -15.75
C PRO A 77 8.14 -3.73 -15.99
N ALA A 78 7.20 -4.01 -16.89
CA ALA A 78 6.98 -5.36 -17.38
C ALA A 78 8.09 -5.76 -18.38
N ASP A 79 8.18 -7.04 -18.71
CA ASP A 79 9.16 -7.53 -19.70
C ASP A 79 9.01 -6.79 -21.05
N GLY A 80 10.12 -6.27 -21.56
CA GLY A 80 10.13 -5.46 -22.79
C GLY A 80 9.66 -4.02 -22.61
N TYR A 81 9.58 -3.53 -21.37
CA TYR A 81 9.36 -2.12 -21.07
C TYR A 81 10.47 -1.58 -20.17
N ASP A 82 10.66 -0.28 -20.21
CA ASP A 82 11.52 0.51 -19.36
C ASP A 82 10.71 1.54 -18.58
N PHE A 83 11.12 1.78 -17.34
CA PHE A 83 10.61 2.89 -16.56
C PHE A 83 11.26 4.21 -17.02
N ILE A 84 10.44 5.19 -17.38
CA ILE A 84 10.89 6.48 -17.90
C ILE A 84 10.97 7.53 -16.80
N GLY A 85 10.02 7.51 -15.86
CA GLY A 85 9.94 8.49 -14.79
C GLY A 85 8.56 8.55 -14.13
N TRP A 86 8.49 9.33 -13.06
CA TRP A 86 7.26 9.69 -12.37
C TRP A 86 6.76 11.04 -12.86
N SER A 87 5.44 11.18 -13.01
CA SER A 87 4.75 12.45 -13.31
C SER A 87 3.53 12.66 -12.39
N GLY A 88 2.87 13.81 -12.53
CA GLY A 88 1.75 14.23 -11.67
C GLY A 88 2.23 15.11 -10.51
N SER A 89 2.00 14.67 -9.27
CA SER A 89 2.44 15.37 -8.05
C SER A 89 3.95 15.24 -7.81
N TYR A 90 4.62 14.31 -8.49
CA TYR A 90 6.08 14.16 -8.50
C TYR A 90 6.57 14.27 -9.94
N ASN A 91 7.78 14.80 -10.11
CA ASN A 91 8.48 14.80 -11.39
C ASN A 91 9.92 14.35 -11.12
N SER A 92 10.19 13.07 -11.32
CA SER A 92 11.48 12.47 -11.00
C SER A 92 11.76 11.27 -11.90
N LYS A 93 13.03 11.00 -12.16
CA LYS A 93 13.49 9.76 -12.80
C LYS A 93 14.02 8.74 -11.80
N GLU A 94 14.07 9.10 -10.52
CA GLU A 94 14.50 8.20 -9.46
C GLU A 94 13.43 7.13 -9.21
N ASN A 95 13.88 5.92 -8.90
CA ASN A 95 13.03 4.80 -8.58
C ASN A 95 13.76 3.91 -7.55
N PRO A 96 13.28 3.83 -6.30
CA PRO A 96 11.98 4.31 -5.80
C PRO A 96 11.91 5.82 -5.53
N ILE A 97 10.70 6.32 -5.29
CA ILE A 97 10.45 7.66 -4.74
C ILE A 97 9.87 7.60 -3.33
N LEU A 98 10.13 8.64 -2.54
CA LEU A 98 9.53 8.84 -1.22
C LEU A 98 8.36 9.83 -1.31
N VAL A 99 7.16 9.34 -1.06
CA VAL A 99 5.93 10.15 -1.11
C VAL A 99 5.52 10.55 0.30
N LYS A 100 5.63 11.84 0.62
CA LYS A 100 5.17 12.40 1.91
C LYS A 100 3.70 12.76 1.81
N VAL A 101 2.85 12.19 2.65
CA VAL A 101 1.40 12.41 2.62
C VAL A 101 1.05 13.70 3.37
N ASP A 102 1.07 14.84 2.68
CA ASP A 102 0.74 16.17 3.24
C ASP A 102 -0.42 16.88 2.53
N SER A 103 -0.92 16.28 1.45
CA SER A 103 -2.01 16.76 0.60
C SER A 103 -2.46 15.60 -0.29
N ASN A 104 -3.60 15.76 -0.98
CA ASN A 104 -4.01 14.82 -2.02
C ASN A 104 -2.94 14.76 -3.11
N LYS A 105 -2.57 13.56 -3.56
CA LYS A 105 -1.53 13.39 -4.58
C LYS A 105 -1.97 12.48 -5.69
N ASN A 106 -1.48 12.79 -6.89
CA ASN A 106 -1.60 11.94 -8.05
C ASN A 106 -0.21 11.51 -8.50
N ILE A 107 0.11 10.23 -8.35
CA ILE A 107 1.38 9.63 -8.69
C ILE A 107 1.20 8.83 -9.98
N ILE A 108 1.95 9.20 -11.02
CA ILE A 108 1.86 8.56 -12.33
C ILE A 108 3.20 7.93 -12.66
N ALA A 109 3.26 6.63 -12.92
CA ALA A 109 4.44 5.98 -13.46
C ALA A 109 4.40 6.01 -14.99
N GLU A 110 5.47 6.45 -15.63
CA GLU A 110 5.61 6.44 -17.08
C GLU A 110 6.51 5.30 -17.55
N PHE A 111 6.05 4.51 -18.52
CA PHE A 111 6.82 3.43 -19.13
C PHE A 111 6.91 3.58 -20.65
N SER A 112 7.96 3.01 -21.27
CA SER A 112 8.13 2.89 -22.72
C SER A 112 8.64 1.50 -23.07
N ASN A 113 8.45 1.07 -24.31
CA ASN A 113 9.21 -0.02 -24.93
C ASN A 113 10.38 0.59 -25.71
#